data_AF-A0A414IPH3-F1
#
_entry.id   AF-A0A414IPH3-F1
#
_cell.length_a   1.000
_cell.length_b   1.000
_cell.length_c   1.000
_cell.angle_alpha   90.00
_cell.angle_beta   90.00
_cell.angle_gamma   90.00
#
_symmetry.space_group_name_H-M   'P 1'
#
loop_
_entity.id
_entity.type
_entity.pdbx_description
1 polymer ?
#
loop_
_entity_poly.entity_id
_entity_poly.type
_entity_poly.pdbx_seq_one_letter_code
_entity_poly.pdbx_strand_id
1 'polypeptide(L)'
;EDIDEATLSYAEIKAVATGNPLIREKMEIDNDVQRLKLLKASYDNQRYGLQDNFMIKYPKLIKTATEKLANVREDVKARDKELIDNPEFAITIGKATYTERVDGGTMMLEAISKCKTGETTAIGKFHGFELLVEKNFLGINYMVLRGKTEYKAELSTSPVGSMVKLENLFNGLHENIDFLEKKIEQ
;
A
#
# COMPACT_ATOMS: atom_id res chain seq x y z
N GLU A 1 -4.72 -23.28 -22.89
CA GLU A 1 -5.13 -24.63 -23.27
C GLU A 1 -6.59 -24.61 -23.62
N ASP A 2 -6.81 -24.78 -24.91
CA ASP A 2 -8.01 -24.60 -25.68
C ASP A 2 -9.16 -25.52 -25.26
N ILE A 3 -10.31 -24.86 -25.10
CA ILE A 3 -11.68 -25.29 -25.40
C ILE A 3 -11.81 -26.76 -25.82
N ASP A 4 -12.28 -27.58 -24.87
CA ASP A 4 -12.78 -28.93 -25.12
C ASP A 4 -13.99 -28.84 -26.08
N GLU A 5 -13.75 -29.04 -27.36
CA GLU A 5 -14.77 -29.08 -28.41
C GLU A 5 -15.60 -30.36 -28.19
N ALA A 6 -16.70 -30.22 -27.46
CA ALA A 6 -17.64 -31.30 -27.18
C ALA A 6 -18.21 -31.83 -28.51
N THR A 7 -17.60 -32.88 -29.04
CA THR A 7 -18.04 -33.58 -30.24
C THR A 7 -19.23 -34.46 -29.87
N LEU A 8 -20.43 -34.00 -30.23
CA LEU A 8 -21.65 -34.78 -30.11
C LEU A 8 -21.49 -36.11 -30.86
N SER A 9 -21.83 -37.22 -30.22
CA SER A 9 -21.79 -38.54 -30.83
C SER A 9 -22.72 -38.62 -32.04
N TYR A 10 -22.37 -39.41 -33.05
CA TYR A 10 -23.21 -39.67 -34.23
C TYR A 10 -24.65 -40.09 -33.87
N ALA A 11 -24.83 -40.78 -32.73
CA ALA A 11 -26.14 -41.15 -32.19
C ALA A 11 -26.96 -39.94 -31.72
N GLU A 12 -26.31 -38.92 -31.14
CA GLU A 12 -26.93 -37.70 -30.63
C GLU A 12 -27.35 -36.79 -31.78
N ILE A 13 -26.49 -36.63 -32.78
CA ILE A 13 -26.77 -35.86 -34.00
C ILE A 13 -27.98 -36.44 -34.76
N LYS A 14 -28.01 -37.77 -34.93
CA LYS A 14 -29.11 -38.46 -35.64
C LYS A 14 -30.44 -38.38 -34.87
N ALA A 15 -30.40 -38.37 -33.54
CA ALA A 15 -31.58 -38.33 -32.70
C ALA A 15 -32.21 -36.93 -32.59
N VAL A 16 -31.38 -35.88 -32.57
CA VAL A 16 -31.84 -34.50 -32.69
C VAL A 16 -32.52 -34.28 -34.05
N ALA A 17 -31.94 -34.82 -35.12
CA ALA A 17 -32.51 -34.74 -36.48
C ALA A 17 -33.80 -35.56 -36.67
N THR A 18 -33.99 -36.64 -35.89
CA THR A 18 -35.19 -37.50 -35.94
C THR A 18 -36.26 -37.12 -34.92
N GLY A 19 -36.01 -36.12 -34.07
CA GLY A 19 -36.97 -35.61 -33.09
C GLY A 19 -37.25 -36.57 -31.93
N ASN A 20 -36.29 -37.42 -31.56
CA ASN A 20 -36.48 -38.34 -30.43
C ASN A 20 -36.51 -37.55 -29.10
N PRO A 21 -37.64 -37.50 -28.38
CA PRO A 21 -37.80 -36.68 -27.18
C PRO A 21 -36.81 -37.05 -26.06
N LEU A 22 -36.43 -38.33 -25.94
CA LEU A 22 -35.52 -38.80 -24.90
C LEU A 22 -34.09 -38.26 -25.07
N ILE A 23 -33.66 -38.04 -26.32
CA ILE A 23 -32.29 -37.55 -26.57
C ILE A 23 -32.23 -36.03 -26.42
N ARG A 24 -33.32 -35.32 -26.73
CA ARG A 24 -33.46 -33.91 -26.37
C ARG A 24 -33.41 -33.72 -24.85
N GLU A 25 -34.19 -34.50 -24.09
CA GLU A 25 -34.21 -34.44 -22.63
C GLU A 25 -32.82 -34.74 -22.04
N LYS A 26 -32.13 -35.76 -22.56
CA LYS A 26 -30.75 -36.06 -22.16
C LYS A 26 -29.80 -34.86 -22.39
N MET A 27 -29.87 -34.21 -23.56
CA MET A 27 -29.03 -33.05 -23.86
C MET A 27 -29.34 -31.84 -22.95
N GLU A 28 -30.61 -31.60 -22.65
CA GLU A 28 -31.04 -30.55 -21.71
C GLU A 28 -30.47 -30.84 -20.30
N ILE A 29 -30.59 -32.08 -19.83
CA ILE A 29 -30.01 -32.52 -18.54
C ILE A 29 -28.48 -32.40 -18.53
N ASP A 30 -27.79 -32.81 -19.60
CA ASP A 30 -26.32 -32.72 -19.69
C ASP A 30 -25.85 -31.26 -19.64
N ASN A 31 -26.56 -30.34 -20.31
CA ASN A 31 -26.28 -28.91 -20.24
C ASN A 31 -26.49 -28.35 -18.82
N ASP A 32 -27.60 -28.72 -18.18
CA ASP A 32 -27.88 -28.33 -16.80
C ASP A 32 -26.83 -28.86 -15.82
N VAL A 33 -26.38 -30.11 -15.99
CA VAL A 33 -25.29 -30.70 -15.19
C VAL A 33 -23.99 -29.93 -15.38
N GLN A 34 -23.61 -29.59 -16.61
CA GLN A 34 -22.42 -28.78 -16.88
C GLN A 34 -22.52 -27.39 -16.23
N ARG A 35 -23.66 -26.72 -16.38
CA ARG A 35 -23.94 -25.43 -15.74
C ARG A 35 -23.84 -25.53 -14.23
N LEU A 36 -24.47 -26.53 -13.61
CA LEU A 36 -24.44 -26.72 -12.16
C LEU A 36 -23.02 -27.02 -11.65
N LYS A 37 -22.21 -27.79 -12.39
CA LYS A 37 -20.79 -28.01 -12.06
C LYS A 37 -19.99 -26.71 -12.06
N LEU A 38 -20.20 -25.84 -13.06
CA LEU A 38 -19.56 -24.52 -13.11
C LEU A 38 -20.00 -23.64 -11.94
N LEU A 39 -21.30 -23.58 -11.64
CA LEU A 39 -21.81 -22.82 -10.48
C LEU A 39 -21.22 -23.34 -9.17
N LYS A 40 -21.14 -24.67 -8.99
CA LYS A 40 -20.54 -25.27 -7.80
C LYS A 40 -19.06 -24.93 -7.68
N ALA A 41 -18.30 -25.05 -8.77
CA ALA A 41 -16.88 -24.69 -8.77
C ALA A 41 -16.68 -23.20 -8.42
N SER A 42 -17.53 -22.31 -8.96
CA SER A 42 -17.53 -20.89 -8.60
C SER A 42 -17.83 -20.66 -7.12
N TYR A 43 -18.85 -21.34 -6.58
CA TYR A 43 -19.20 -21.27 -5.17
C TYR A 43 -18.07 -21.78 -4.27
N ASP A 44 -17.49 -22.94 -4.58
CA ASP A 44 -16.39 -23.52 -3.81
C ASP A 44 -15.17 -22.58 -3.81
N ASN A 45 -14.83 -21.99 -4.96
CA ASN A 45 -13.77 -20.98 -5.05
C ASN A 45 -14.05 -19.75 -4.18
N GLN A 46 -15.28 -19.23 -4.20
CA GLN A 46 -15.66 -18.11 -3.35
C GLN A 46 -15.58 -18.48 -1.86
N ARG A 47 -16.09 -19.65 -1.51
CA ARG A 47 -16.07 -20.17 -0.14
C ARG A 47 -14.64 -20.33 0.39
N TYR A 48 -13.74 -20.94 -0.39
CA TYR A 48 -12.34 -21.07 0.00
C TYR A 48 -11.65 -19.70 0.07
N GLY A 49 -11.93 -18.80 -0.88
CA GLY A 49 -11.41 -17.43 -0.84
C GLY A 49 -11.84 -16.67 0.43
N LEU A 50 -13.11 -16.80 0.83
CA LEU A 50 -13.61 -16.20 2.08
C LEU A 50 -12.98 -16.85 3.31
N GLN A 51 -12.82 -18.18 3.30
CA GLN A 51 -12.19 -18.92 4.38
C GLN A 51 -10.73 -18.49 4.58
N ASP A 52 -9.95 -18.39 3.51
CA ASP A 52 -8.56 -17.92 3.54
C ASP A 52 -8.46 -16.45 3.97
N ASN A 53 -9.38 -15.62 3.48
CA ASN A 53 -9.46 -14.23 3.90
C ASN A 53 -9.67 -14.12 5.42
N PHE A 54 -10.63 -14.89 5.96
CA PHE A 54 -10.94 -14.89 7.38
C PHE A 54 -9.85 -15.50 8.26
N MET A 55 -9.29 -16.66 7.89
CA MET A 55 -8.32 -17.36 8.72
C MET A 55 -6.89 -16.81 8.61
N ILE A 56 -6.50 -16.28 7.45
CA ILE A 56 -5.10 -15.95 7.17
C ILE A 56 -4.93 -14.46 6.89
N LYS A 57 -5.67 -13.94 5.91
CA LYS A 57 -5.42 -12.59 5.38
C LYS A 57 -5.79 -11.50 6.40
N TYR A 58 -7.02 -11.48 6.89
CA TYR A 58 -7.49 -10.43 7.79
C TYR A 58 -6.76 -10.43 9.15
N PRO A 59 -6.53 -11.58 9.82
CA PRO A 59 -5.75 -11.59 11.05
C PRO A 59 -4.34 -11.04 10.87
N LYS A 60 -3.69 -11.36 9.75
CA LYS A 60 -2.37 -10.82 9.41
C LYS A 60 -2.41 -9.31 9.17
N LEU A 61 -3.40 -8.82 8.41
CA LEU A 61 -3.57 -7.39 8.14
C LEU A 61 -3.86 -6.60 9.42
N ILE A 62 -4.75 -7.09 10.27
CA ILE A 62 -5.08 -6.50 11.57
C ILE A 62 -3.83 -6.45 12.43
N LYS A 63 -3.10 -7.57 12.57
CA LYS A 63 -1.87 -7.61 13.35
C LYS A 63 -0.87 -6.56 12.87
N THR A 64 -0.55 -6.54 11.57
CA THR A 64 0.38 -5.55 11.01
C THR A 64 -0.10 -4.11 11.20
N ALA A 65 -1.40 -3.84 11.06
CA ALA A 65 -1.96 -2.51 11.28
C ALA A 65 -1.90 -2.09 12.76
N THR A 66 -2.19 -3.00 13.70
CA THR A 66 -2.09 -2.74 15.15
C THR A 66 -0.66 -2.49 15.60
N GLU A 67 0.32 -3.26 15.08
CA GLU A 67 1.75 -3.03 15.34
C GLU A 67 2.19 -1.68 14.80
N LYS A 68 1.76 -1.33 13.58
CA LYS A 68 2.06 -0.02 12.98
C LYS A 68 1.43 1.11 13.79
N LEU A 69 0.18 0.96 14.23
CA LEU A 69 -0.52 1.95 15.05
C LEU A 69 0.21 2.20 16.38
N ALA A 70 0.68 1.14 17.04
CA ALA A 70 1.46 1.27 18.27
C ALA A 70 2.74 2.07 18.04
N ASN A 71 3.45 1.82 16.93
CA ASN A 71 4.66 2.57 16.58
C ASN A 71 4.35 4.04 16.23
N VAL A 72 3.28 4.32 15.48
CA VAL A 72 2.87 5.71 15.17
C VAL A 72 2.51 6.47 16.46
N ARG A 73 1.80 5.85 17.39
CA ARG A 73 1.47 6.48 18.69
C ARG A 73 2.72 6.83 19.48
N GLU A 74 3.74 5.98 19.44
CA GLU A 74 5.02 6.24 20.09
C GLU A 74 5.82 7.34 19.40
N ASP A 75 5.82 7.40 18.06
CA ASP A 75 6.42 8.50 17.30
C ASP A 75 5.73 9.83 17.59
N VAL A 76 4.40 9.85 17.69
CA VAL A 76 3.62 11.04 18.06
C VAL A 76 3.98 11.53 19.45
N LYS A 77 4.14 10.63 20.43
CA LYS A 77 4.63 11.01 21.78
C LYS A 77 6.04 11.60 21.73
N ALA A 78 6.93 11.02 20.92
CA ALA A 78 8.30 11.51 20.77
C ALA A 78 8.31 12.92 20.14
N ARG A 79 7.49 13.12 19.11
CA ARG A 79 7.25 14.42 18.47
C ARG A 79 6.75 15.45 19.48
N ASP A 80 5.70 15.12 20.24
CA ASP A 80 5.09 16.05 21.19
C ASP A 80 6.06 16.46 22.29
N LYS A 81 6.85 15.50 22.79
CA LYS A 81 7.93 15.79 23.73
C LYS A 81 8.98 16.72 23.12
N GLU A 82 9.42 16.44 21.91
CA GLU A 82 10.43 17.24 21.22
C GLU A 82 9.96 18.67 20.94
N LEU A 83 8.68 18.87 20.59
CA LEU A 83 8.11 20.20 20.41
C LEU A 83 8.03 21.01 21.70
N ILE A 84 7.95 20.35 22.87
CA ILE A 84 8.01 21.01 24.18
C ILE A 84 9.46 21.37 24.53
N ASP A 85 10.39 20.42 24.35
CA ASP A 85 11.80 20.59 24.73
C ASP A 85 12.54 21.54 23.77
N ASN A 86 12.20 21.51 22.48
CA ASN A 86 12.85 22.24 21.39
C ASN A 86 11.80 22.82 20.41
N PRO A 87 11.11 23.92 20.78
CA PRO A 87 10.02 24.49 19.96
C PRO A 87 10.51 25.25 18.71
N GLU A 88 11.78 25.66 18.68
CA GLU A 88 12.34 26.39 17.55
C GLU A 88 12.73 25.46 16.40
N PHE A 89 12.65 25.98 15.17
CA PHE A 89 13.04 25.23 14.00
C PHE A 89 14.54 24.93 14.02
N ALA A 90 14.89 23.65 13.95
CA ALA A 90 16.27 23.20 13.77
C ALA A 90 16.31 21.94 12.90
N ILE A 91 17.12 21.98 11.85
CA ILE A 91 17.36 20.84 10.96
C ILE A 91 18.84 20.55 10.85
N THR A 92 19.21 19.27 10.94
CA THR A 92 20.59 18.82 10.72
C THR A 92 20.68 18.21 9.33
N ILE A 93 21.55 18.75 8.47
CA ILE A 93 21.87 18.17 7.16
C ILE A 93 23.35 17.79 7.16
N GLY A 94 23.65 16.52 6.91
CA GLY A 94 24.99 15.96 7.06
C GLY A 94 25.50 16.11 8.50
N LYS A 95 26.48 16.99 8.73
CA LYS A 95 27.08 17.26 10.05
C LYS A 95 26.75 18.64 10.61
N ALA A 96 26.05 19.48 9.85
CA ALA A 96 25.74 20.86 10.22
C ALA A 96 24.26 21.01 10.60
N THR A 97 24.00 21.88 11.57
CA THR A 97 22.64 22.22 12.03
C THR A 97 22.31 23.64 11.58
N TYR A 98 21.09 23.82 11.08
CA TYR A 98 20.56 25.07 10.54
C TYR A 98 19.29 25.45 11.28
N THR A 99 19.23 26.71 11.73
CA THR A 99 18.05 27.29 12.41
C THR A 99 17.25 28.21 11.48
N GLU A 100 17.83 28.59 10.35
CA GLU A 100 17.15 29.34 9.29
C GLU A 100 16.62 28.39 8.22
N ARG A 101 15.33 28.52 7.87
CA ARG A 101 14.65 27.66 6.88
C ARG A 101 15.28 27.75 5.49
N VAL A 102 15.73 28.94 5.11
CA VAL A 102 16.36 29.17 3.80
C VAL A 102 17.67 28.41 3.70
N ASP A 103 18.50 28.47 4.75
CA ASP A 103 19.81 27.81 4.79
C ASP A 103 19.65 26.28 4.83
N GLY A 104 18.79 25.79 5.73
CA GLY A 104 18.49 24.36 5.85
C GLY A 104 17.91 23.78 4.56
N GLY A 105 16.98 24.50 3.91
CA GLY A 105 16.40 24.11 2.64
C GLY A 105 17.41 24.08 1.49
N THR A 106 18.31 25.05 1.43
CA THR A 106 19.35 25.13 0.39
C THR A 106 20.31 23.95 0.52
N MET A 107 20.76 23.67 1.74
CA MET A 107 21.65 22.56 2.03
C MET A 107 20.98 21.20 1.84
N MET A 108 19.68 21.11 2.12
CA MET A 108 18.88 19.92 1.83
C MET A 108 18.83 19.64 0.33
N LEU A 109 18.54 20.65 -0.51
CA LEU A 109 18.50 20.49 -1.97
C LEU A 109 19.88 20.12 -2.54
N GLU A 110 20.95 20.70 -1.99
CA GLU A 110 22.31 20.30 -2.34
C GLU A 110 22.58 18.83 -1.98
N ALA A 111 22.20 18.39 -0.78
CA ALA A 111 22.33 16.99 -0.36
C ALA A 111 21.51 16.05 -1.26
N ILE A 112 20.27 16.42 -1.58
CA ILE A 112 19.39 15.68 -2.52
C ILE A 112 20.08 15.55 -3.88
N SER A 113 20.71 16.60 -4.41
CA SER A 113 21.39 16.53 -5.71
C SER A 113 22.45 15.43 -5.79
N LYS A 114 23.11 15.11 -4.65
CA LYS A 114 24.16 14.09 -4.53
C LYS A 114 23.60 12.67 -4.33
N CYS A 115 22.31 12.52 -4.00
CA CYS A 115 21.68 11.22 -3.85
C CYS A 115 21.52 10.50 -5.20
N LYS A 116 21.68 9.18 -5.19
CA LYS A 116 21.51 8.33 -6.36
C LYS A 116 20.05 7.96 -6.58
N THR A 117 19.64 7.87 -7.84
CA THR A 117 18.29 7.42 -8.23
C THR A 117 18.14 5.92 -7.98
N GLY A 118 17.00 5.52 -7.42
CA GLY A 118 16.70 4.14 -7.06
C GLY A 118 17.13 3.74 -5.64
N GLU A 119 17.72 4.65 -4.87
CA GLU A 119 18.16 4.40 -3.50
C GLU A 119 17.48 5.36 -2.51
N THR A 120 17.29 4.88 -1.27
CA THR A 120 16.91 5.73 -0.14
C THR A 120 18.16 6.10 0.64
N THR A 121 18.49 7.39 0.69
CA THR A 121 19.72 7.88 1.31
C THR A 121 19.40 8.75 2.52
N ALA A 122 20.01 8.47 3.67
CA ALA A 122 19.93 9.36 4.83
C ALA A 122 20.73 10.64 4.55
N ILE A 123 20.10 11.79 4.74
CA ILE A 123 20.70 13.10 4.50
C ILE A 123 20.83 13.95 5.76
N GLY A 124 20.14 13.58 6.84
CA GLY A 124 20.07 14.44 8.02
C GLY A 124 19.16 13.95 9.13
N LYS A 125 18.80 14.87 10.03
CA LYS A 125 17.86 14.68 11.12
C LYS A 125 16.99 15.90 11.31
N PHE A 126 15.76 15.70 11.76
CA PHE A 126 14.80 16.76 12.06
C PHE A 126 14.05 16.39 13.34
N HIS A 127 14.19 17.19 14.40
CA HIS A 127 13.52 16.95 15.70
C HIS A 127 13.63 15.50 16.21
N GLY A 128 14.84 14.93 16.15
CA GLY A 128 15.11 13.55 16.59
C GLY A 128 14.76 12.45 15.58
N PHE A 129 14.05 12.76 14.50
CA PHE A 129 13.74 11.81 13.41
C PHE A 129 14.86 11.80 12.36
N GLU A 130 15.14 10.64 11.79
CA GLU A 130 16.08 10.51 10.67
C GLU A 130 15.42 11.02 9.38
N LEU A 131 16.11 11.89 8.66
CA LEU A 131 15.65 12.46 7.40
C LEU A 131 16.35 11.75 6.24
N LEU A 132 15.57 11.11 5.38
CA LEU A 132 16.03 10.42 4.19
C LEU A 132 15.40 10.99 2.93
N VAL A 133 16.03 10.69 1.81
CA VAL A 133 15.58 11.05 0.46
C VAL A 133 15.47 9.79 -0.35
N GLU A 134 14.31 9.61 -1.00
CA GLU A 134 14.06 8.54 -1.96
C GLU A 134 13.89 9.18 -3.34
N LYS A 135 14.81 8.87 -4.26
CA LYS A 135 14.71 9.32 -5.65
C LYS A 135 14.16 8.22 -6.53
N ASN A 136 13.00 8.44 -7.14
CA ASN A 136 12.43 7.48 -8.08
C ASN A 136 12.91 7.76 -9.51
N PHE A 137 12.99 6.72 -10.34
CA PHE A 137 13.29 6.78 -11.77
C PHE A 137 12.26 7.61 -12.56
N LEU A 138 11.06 7.80 -12.02
CA LEU A 138 10.00 8.63 -12.61
C LEU A 138 10.21 10.14 -12.38
N GLY A 139 11.32 10.56 -11.77
CA GLY A 139 11.64 11.97 -11.53
C GLY A 139 10.93 12.59 -10.31
N ILE A 140 10.07 11.84 -9.63
CA ILE A 140 9.45 12.24 -8.37
C ILE A 140 10.38 11.86 -7.22
N ASN A 141 10.75 12.85 -6.40
CA ASN A 141 11.59 12.65 -5.23
C ASN A 141 10.75 12.78 -3.97
N TYR A 142 10.97 11.89 -3.01
CA TYR A 142 10.31 11.92 -1.71
C TYR A 142 11.31 12.23 -0.61
N MET A 143 10.87 13.02 0.36
CA MET A 143 11.49 13.07 1.69
C MET A 143 10.82 12.01 2.56
N VAL A 144 11.63 11.37 3.40
CA VAL A 144 11.18 10.35 4.35
C VAL A 144 11.63 10.77 5.74
N LEU A 145 10.68 10.94 6.66
CA LEU A 145 10.97 11.03 8.08
C LEU A 145 10.85 9.64 8.69
N ARG A 146 11.91 9.16 9.33
CA ARG A 146 11.98 7.84 9.96
C ARG A 146 12.14 7.97 11.47
N GLY A 147 11.12 7.49 12.18
CA GLY A 147 11.13 7.20 13.61
C GLY A 147 11.07 5.69 13.83
N LYS A 148 10.10 5.22 14.63
CA LYS A 148 9.70 3.80 14.65
C LYS A 148 8.93 3.41 13.39
N THR A 149 8.33 4.37 12.70
CA THR A 149 7.76 4.17 11.35
C THR A 149 8.30 5.21 10.36
N GLU A 150 7.95 5.05 9.08
CA GLU A 150 8.36 5.92 8.00
C GLU A 150 7.18 6.74 7.48
N TYR A 151 7.41 8.04 7.32
CA TYR A 151 6.45 9.01 6.82
C TYR A 151 7.03 9.67 5.57
N LYS A 152 6.28 9.70 4.47
CA LYS A 152 6.77 10.20 3.19
C LYS A 152 5.98 11.40 2.72
N ALA A 153 6.68 12.41 2.19
CA ALA A 153 6.08 13.52 1.46
C ALA A 153 6.88 13.79 0.19
N GLU A 154 6.20 14.25 -0.87
CA GLU A 154 6.86 14.66 -2.09
C GLU A 154 7.71 15.91 -1.84
N LEU A 155 8.94 15.94 -2.33
CA LEU A 155 9.82 17.09 -2.23
C LEU A 155 9.28 18.32 -2.98
N SER A 156 9.75 19.51 -2.62
CA SER A 156 9.53 20.72 -3.40
C SER A 156 10.81 21.10 -4.14
N THR A 157 10.68 21.86 -5.22
CA THR A 157 11.82 22.48 -5.91
C THR A 157 12.30 23.76 -5.21
N SER A 158 11.54 24.29 -4.25
CA SER A 158 11.91 25.46 -3.46
C SER A 158 12.57 25.07 -2.13
N PRO A 159 13.67 25.73 -1.71
CA PRO A 159 14.30 25.53 -0.40
C PRO A 159 13.29 25.66 0.74
N VAL A 160 12.56 26.78 0.77
CA VAL A 160 11.55 27.07 1.80
C VAL A 160 10.35 26.15 1.66
N GLY A 161 9.92 25.85 0.42
CA GLY A 161 8.81 24.94 0.16
C GLY A 161 9.07 23.53 0.71
N SER A 162 10.29 23.03 0.61
CA SER A 162 10.67 21.72 1.16
C SER A 162 10.68 21.73 2.69
N MET A 163 11.13 22.81 3.33
CA MET A 163 11.07 22.94 4.79
C MET A 163 9.62 22.98 5.30
N VAL A 164 8.74 23.75 4.65
CA VAL A 164 7.31 23.80 5.01
C VAL A 164 6.67 22.41 4.88
N LYS A 165 6.96 21.68 3.81
CA LYS A 165 6.47 20.31 3.64
C LYS A 165 7.00 19.36 4.72
N LEU A 166 8.26 19.51 5.12
CA LEU A 166 8.87 18.73 6.20
C LEU A 166 8.19 19.00 7.55
N GLU A 167 7.96 20.27 7.88
CA GLU A 167 7.25 20.68 9.09
C GLU A 167 5.82 20.15 9.08
N ASN A 168 5.11 20.26 7.96
CA ASN A 168 3.76 19.71 7.82
C ASN A 168 3.74 18.19 7.99
N LEU A 169 4.71 17.47 7.41
CA LEU A 169 4.83 16.02 7.57
C LEU A 169 5.05 15.62 9.04
N PHE A 170 5.92 16.36 9.74
CA PHE A 170 6.20 16.13 11.16
C PHE A 170 5.00 16.50 12.06
N ASN A 171 4.29 17.57 11.76
CA ASN A 171 3.09 17.95 12.52
C ASN A 171 1.92 16.98 12.24
N GLY A 172 1.82 16.47 11.02
CA GLY A 172 0.78 15.54 10.55
C GLY A 172 0.95 14.07 10.95
N LEU A 173 1.96 13.69 11.74
CA LEU A 173 2.18 12.28 12.12
C LEU A 173 0.93 11.61 12.72
N HIS A 174 0.14 12.37 13.47
CA HIS A 174 -1.08 11.94 14.12
C HIS A 174 -2.20 11.54 13.14
N GLU A 175 -2.24 12.08 11.92
CA GLU A 175 -3.27 11.76 10.91
C GLU A 175 -3.23 10.27 10.51
N ASN A 176 -2.08 9.62 10.67
CA ASN A 176 -1.95 8.18 10.44
C ASN A 176 -2.66 7.33 11.50
N ILE A 177 -2.93 7.87 12.70
CA ILE A 177 -3.61 7.15 13.78
C ILE A 177 -5.06 6.88 13.36
N ASP A 178 -5.81 7.93 13.04
CA ASP A 178 -7.21 7.83 12.61
C ASP A 178 -7.38 6.91 11.39
N PHE A 179 -6.46 7.00 10.44
CA PHE A 179 -6.46 6.15 9.25
C PHE A 179 -6.24 4.68 9.60
N LEU A 180 -5.28 4.38 10.48
CA LEU A 180 -4.97 3.00 10.89
C LEU A 180 -6.06 2.40 11.77
N GLU A 181 -6.69 3.18 12.64
CA GLU A 181 -7.82 2.74 13.46
C GLU A 181 -9.00 2.32 12.58
N LYS A 182 -9.41 3.19 11.65
CA LYS A 182 -10.47 2.86 10.67
C LYS A 182 -10.14 1.62 9.84
N LYS A 183 -8.87 1.40 9.52
CA LYS A 183 -8.41 0.24 8.75
C LYS A 183 -8.43 -1.07 9.56
N ILE A 184 -8.32 -0.99 10.88
CA ILE A 184 -8.42 -2.15 11.77
C ILE A 184 -9.90 -2.54 11.99
N GLU A 185 -10.79 -1.56 12.00
CA GLU A 185 -12.24 -1.77 12.20
C GLU A 185 -12.97 -2.30 10.95
N GLN A 186 -12.44 -2.07 9.75
CA GLN A 186 -12.98 -2.56 8.46
C GLN A 186 -12.58 -4.01 8.16
#